data_AF-A0AAW1QMZ4-F1
#
_entry.id   AF-A0AAW1QMZ4-F1
#
_cell.length_a   1.000
_cell.length_b   1.000
_cell.length_c   1.000
_cell.angle_alpha   90.00
_cell.angle_beta   90.00
_cell.angle_gamma   90.00
#
_symmetry.space_group_name_H-M   'P 1'
#
loop_
_entity.id
_entity.type
_entity.pdbx_description
1 polymer ?
#
loop_
_entity_poly.entity_id
_entity_poly.type
_entity_poly.pdbx_seq_one_letter_code
_entity_poly.pdbx_strand_id
1 'polypeptide(L)'
;MGGGSSMEIPQDGIQALDVVLRHSTIMSAVSDRRCMPLARAIFYSEVDDRKNTPSLGGGAEIWFGYQQSLQLAERLLMLNIDLAAAAFVSAQPALDFVYQAAGADPRTPGTFQGQQQRKASKAITGIKVSTNHLVSKRSHKVKGLSKHGAAGDFSEQDGRTVSVAKYFGTKYGRLRHPGAVCLNVGSSRRPRLIPVELATVCEGQRKQKPDGPQTAKMVQESAGGPADQQQLISDFRMKLSMLQNDPTCHALKVKPAETPTVVDGHVVEAPGLEYAQGREEHPRQGAWNLQGKQFKGAAAFGPYAIAAFGNEHHLATSCRPASTATRCRGLRSPVSSLCCWRPMPLSCTKR
;
A
#
# COMPACT_ATOMS: atom_id res chain seq x y z
N MET A 1 -34.14 36.19 -24.35
CA MET A 1 -32.89 35.39 -24.34
C MET A 1 -32.14 35.73 -23.05
N GLY A 2 -32.42 34.99 -21.97
CA GLY A 2 -31.72 35.18 -20.70
C GLY A 2 -30.47 34.32 -20.71
N GLY A 3 -29.30 34.96 -20.68
CA GLY A 3 -28.02 34.28 -20.57
C GLY A 3 -27.95 33.53 -19.25
N GLY A 4 -27.91 32.21 -19.31
CA GLY A 4 -27.63 31.37 -18.14
C GLY A 4 -26.21 31.65 -17.67
N SER A 5 -26.06 32.45 -16.62
CA SER A 5 -24.84 32.51 -15.85
C SER A 5 -24.61 31.13 -15.26
N SER A 6 -23.66 30.38 -15.81
CA SER A 6 -23.07 29.22 -15.14
C SER A 6 -22.63 29.71 -13.76
N MET A 7 -23.34 29.31 -12.72
CA MET A 7 -22.99 29.65 -11.34
C MET A 7 -21.63 29.02 -11.06
N GLU A 8 -20.58 29.83 -11.02
CA GLU A 8 -19.25 29.34 -10.67
C GLU A 8 -19.30 28.79 -9.25
N ILE A 9 -18.96 27.51 -9.11
CA ILE A 9 -18.92 26.84 -7.82
C ILE A 9 -17.81 27.52 -7.00
N PRO A 10 -18.10 28.05 -5.78
CA PRO A 10 -17.12 28.76 -4.97
C PRO A 10 -16.10 27.78 -4.36
N GLN A 11 -15.10 27.41 -5.15
CA GLN A 11 -14.08 26.41 -4.77
C GLN A 11 -13.33 26.80 -3.50
N ASP A 12 -13.00 28.09 -3.34
CA ASP A 12 -12.31 28.59 -2.15
C ASP A 12 -13.12 28.37 -0.87
N GLY A 13 -14.44 28.54 -0.94
CA GLY A 13 -15.35 28.29 0.18
C GLY A 13 -15.41 26.80 0.54
N ILE A 14 -15.47 25.92 -0.47
CA ILE A 14 -15.45 24.47 -0.26
C ILE A 14 -14.10 24.03 0.33
N GLN A 15 -12.99 24.59 -0.14
CA GLN A 15 -11.66 24.30 0.37
C GLN A 15 -11.50 24.79 1.82
N ALA A 16 -11.99 25.99 2.16
CA ALA A 16 -11.96 26.50 3.52
C ALA A 16 -12.71 25.58 4.50
N LEU A 17 -13.90 25.10 4.10
CA LEU A 17 -14.67 24.14 4.90
C LEU A 17 -13.98 22.77 5.01
N ASP A 18 -13.37 22.27 3.93
CA ASP A 18 -12.59 21.03 3.97
C ASP A 18 -11.44 21.16 4.99
N VAL A 19 -10.70 22.27 5.00
CA VAL A 19 -9.62 22.55 5.98
C VAL A 19 -10.14 22.54 7.41
N VAL A 20 -11.29 23.17 7.68
CA VAL A 20 -11.91 23.20 9.02
C VAL A 20 -12.24 21.79 9.49
N LEU A 21 -12.89 21.00 8.65
CA LEU A 21 -13.28 19.61 8.98
C LEU A 21 -12.08 18.71 9.24
N ARG A 22 -10.90 19.03 8.71
CA ARG A 22 -9.65 18.29 8.97
C ARG A 22 -8.91 18.79 10.20
N HIS A 23 -9.14 20.04 10.63
CA HIS A 23 -8.27 20.75 11.56
C HIS A 23 -8.09 19.98 12.87
N SER A 24 -9.18 19.65 13.54
CA SER A 24 -9.16 18.94 14.82
C SER A 24 -8.52 17.56 14.71
N THR A 25 -8.79 16.79 13.64
CA THR A 25 -8.19 15.47 13.47
C THR A 25 -6.69 15.56 13.23
N ILE A 26 -6.23 16.59 12.51
CA ILE A 26 -4.80 16.87 12.34
C ILE A 26 -4.19 17.32 13.67
N MET A 27 -4.86 18.16 14.45
CA MET A 27 -4.36 18.57 15.77
C MET A 27 -4.25 17.38 16.73
N SER A 28 -5.25 16.50 16.75
CA SER A 28 -5.22 15.24 17.51
C SER A 28 -4.09 14.30 17.05
N ALA A 29 -3.78 14.27 15.75
CA ALA A 29 -2.65 13.52 15.20
C ALA A 29 -1.30 14.02 15.71
N VAL A 30 -1.17 15.34 15.89
CA VAL A 30 0.05 15.96 16.43
C VAL A 30 0.25 15.58 17.89
N SER A 31 -0.82 15.49 18.69
CA SER A 31 -0.74 15.16 20.10
C SER A 31 -0.57 13.67 20.39
N ASP A 32 -1.24 12.78 19.63
CA ASP A 32 -1.44 11.38 20.05
C ASP A 32 -0.70 10.35 19.19
N ARG A 33 -0.18 10.70 18.00
CA ARG A 33 0.51 9.80 17.03
C ARG A 33 -0.22 8.52 16.60
N ARG A 34 -1.35 8.20 17.23
CA ARG A 34 -2.26 7.11 16.88
C ARG A 34 -3.07 7.37 15.62
N CYS A 35 -2.98 8.57 15.07
CA CYS A 35 -3.46 8.88 13.73
C CYS A 35 -2.41 9.63 12.91
N MET A 36 -2.45 9.41 11.60
CA MET A 36 -1.51 9.99 10.64
C MET A 36 -2.27 10.57 9.44
N PRO A 37 -2.33 11.91 9.29
CA PRO A 37 -2.90 12.54 8.11
C PRO A 37 -1.93 12.43 6.93
N LEU A 38 -2.43 12.00 5.78
CA LEU A 38 -1.69 11.86 4.53
C LEU A 38 -2.57 12.31 3.36
N ALA A 39 -2.24 13.48 2.80
CA ALA A 39 -3.05 14.11 1.77
C ALA A 39 -4.53 14.27 2.20
N ARG A 40 -5.46 13.57 1.56
CA ARG A 40 -6.90 13.60 1.87
C ARG A 40 -7.38 12.51 2.82
N ALA A 41 -6.50 11.59 3.17
CA ALA A 41 -6.82 10.47 4.04
C ALA A 41 -6.22 10.64 5.43
N ILE A 42 -6.91 10.10 6.42
CA ILE A 42 -6.47 10.05 7.81
C ILE A 42 -6.45 8.59 8.21
N PHE A 43 -5.26 8.11 8.57
CA PHE A 43 -5.03 6.72 8.94
C PHE A 43 -4.91 6.58 10.45
N TYR A 44 -5.34 5.46 11.00
CA TYR A 44 -5.25 5.17 12.43
C TYR A 44 -4.43 3.91 12.65
N SER A 45 -3.54 3.96 13.65
CA SER A 45 -2.76 2.80 14.09
C SER A 45 -3.64 1.78 14.80
N GLU A 46 -4.83 2.17 15.24
CA GLU A 46 -5.81 1.29 15.87
C GLU A 46 -7.20 1.66 15.32
N VAL A 47 -7.86 0.69 14.71
CA VAL A 47 -9.26 0.79 14.32
C VAL A 47 -10.00 -0.15 15.24
N ASP A 48 -10.66 0.46 16.24
CA ASP A 48 -11.23 -0.16 17.45
C ASP A 48 -10.24 -0.80 18.41
N ASP A 49 -10.69 -1.01 19.65
CA ASP A 49 -10.08 -1.83 20.71
C ASP A 49 -9.75 -3.29 20.29
N ARG A 50 -9.75 -3.60 18.98
CA ARG A 50 -9.13 -4.78 18.37
C ARG A 50 -7.61 -4.61 18.48
N LYS A 51 -7.09 -5.18 19.56
CA LYS A 51 -5.73 -5.03 20.11
C LYS A 51 -4.52 -5.19 19.17
N ASN A 52 -4.64 -5.39 17.85
CA ASN A 52 -3.48 -5.48 16.94
C ASN A 52 -3.81 -5.04 15.50
N THR A 53 -2.99 -4.16 14.94
CA THR A 53 -2.89 -3.89 13.49
C THR A 53 -2.47 -5.14 12.72
N PRO A 54 -3.12 -5.48 11.59
CA PRO A 54 -2.68 -6.62 10.79
C PRO A 54 -1.27 -6.39 10.25
N SER A 55 -0.36 -7.32 10.57
CA SER A 55 1.01 -7.29 10.06
C SER A 55 1.04 -7.69 8.59
N LEU A 56 1.67 -6.87 7.75
CA LEU A 56 1.96 -7.18 6.34
C LEU A 56 3.26 -7.99 6.18
N GLY A 57 4.00 -8.19 7.27
CA GLY A 57 5.31 -8.86 7.26
C GLY A 57 6.46 -7.95 6.82
N GLY A 58 7.70 -8.32 7.19
CA GLY A 58 8.90 -7.54 6.85
C GLY A 58 8.92 -6.15 7.51
N GLY A 59 8.41 -6.05 8.74
CA GLY A 59 8.32 -4.80 9.49
C GLY A 59 7.32 -3.79 8.92
N ALA A 60 6.32 -4.26 8.18
CA ALA A 60 5.20 -3.45 7.71
C ALA A 60 3.88 -3.94 8.31
N GLU A 61 2.95 -3.02 8.48
CA GLU A 61 1.59 -3.24 8.96
C GLU A 61 0.62 -2.41 8.13
N ILE A 62 -0.67 -2.78 8.14
CA ILE A 62 -1.72 -2.03 7.46
C ILE A 62 -2.41 -1.12 8.47
N TRP A 63 -2.56 0.15 8.10
CA TRP A 63 -3.42 1.08 8.82
C TRP A 63 -4.64 1.38 7.96
N PHE A 64 -5.81 1.25 8.59
CA PHE A 64 -7.07 1.67 8.00
C PHE A 64 -7.37 3.11 8.41
N GLY A 65 -8.16 3.76 7.58
CA GLY A 65 -8.51 5.15 7.73
C GLY A 65 -9.67 5.50 6.83
N TYR A 66 -9.90 6.79 6.68
CA TYR A 66 -10.87 7.29 5.72
C TYR A 66 -10.29 8.42 4.90
N GLN A 67 -10.69 8.48 3.64
CA GLN A 67 -10.52 9.64 2.79
C GLN A 67 -11.75 10.54 2.95
N GLN A 68 -11.52 11.82 3.20
CA GLN A 68 -12.60 12.80 3.28
C GLN A 68 -12.52 13.81 2.15
N SER A 69 -13.68 14.12 1.57
CA SER A 69 -13.82 15.18 0.58
C SER A 69 -15.17 15.85 0.69
N LEU A 70 -15.16 17.18 0.64
CA LEU A 70 -16.37 17.97 0.55
C LEU A 70 -16.74 18.15 -0.93
N GLN A 71 -17.99 17.85 -1.29
CA GLN A 71 -18.50 17.94 -2.65
C GLN A 71 -19.84 18.67 -2.66
N LEU A 72 -20.03 19.58 -3.63
CA LEU A 72 -21.32 20.22 -3.84
C LEU A 72 -22.20 19.28 -4.67
N ALA A 73 -23.30 18.82 -4.07
CA ALA A 73 -24.38 18.15 -4.78
C ALA A 73 -25.47 19.17 -5.14
N GLU A 74 -26.46 18.78 -5.94
CA GLU A 74 -27.51 19.68 -6.46
C GLU A 74 -28.24 20.49 -5.38
N ARG A 75 -28.36 19.96 -4.16
CA ARG A 75 -29.12 20.58 -3.07
C ARG A 75 -28.33 20.79 -1.77
N LEU A 76 -27.23 20.08 -1.59
CA LEU A 76 -26.53 19.99 -0.31
C LEU A 76 -25.02 19.92 -0.52
N LEU A 77 -24.29 20.42 0.46
CA LEU A 77 -22.87 20.19 0.57
C LEU A 77 -22.64 18.84 1.27
N MET A 78 -22.01 17.92 0.56
CA MET A 78 -21.86 16.53 0.97
C MET A 78 -20.44 16.28 1.47
N LEU A 79 -20.31 15.75 2.69
CA LEU A 79 -19.07 15.19 3.18
C LEU A 79 -18.98 13.73 2.73
N ASN A 80 -18.22 13.48 1.67
CA ASN A 80 -17.92 12.14 1.20
C ASN A 80 -16.79 11.52 2.02
N ILE A 81 -17.04 10.34 2.57
CA ILE A 81 -16.13 9.56 3.40
C ILE A 81 -16.00 8.19 2.77
N ASP A 82 -14.78 7.84 2.40
CA ASP A 82 -14.48 6.55 1.78
C ASP A 82 -13.40 5.81 2.59
N LEU A 83 -13.44 4.48 2.58
CA LEU A 83 -12.46 3.66 3.27
C LEU A 83 -11.08 3.83 2.62
N ALA A 84 -10.06 4.06 3.44
CA ALA A 84 -8.68 4.12 3.00
C ALA A 84 -7.84 3.09 3.75
N ALA A 85 -6.91 2.44 3.04
CA ALA A 85 -5.94 1.54 3.64
C ALA A 85 -4.54 1.86 3.09
N ALA A 86 -3.54 1.84 3.96
CA ALA A 86 -2.16 2.07 3.56
C ALA A 86 -1.18 1.28 4.41
N ALA A 87 -0.02 0.96 3.82
CA ALA A 87 1.07 0.30 4.52
C ALA A 87 1.88 1.32 5.34
N PHE A 88 2.14 0.96 6.59
CA PHE A 88 2.99 1.68 7.53
C PHE A 88 4.12 0.79 8.02
N VAL A 89 5.22 1.42 8.44
CA VAL A 89 6.32 0.72 9.10
C VAL A 89 5.89 0.43 10.53
N SER A 90 5.98 -0.84 10.95
CA SER A 90 5.59 -1.22 12.30
C SER A 90 6.59 -0.70 13.34
N ALA A 91 6.07 -0.15 14.43
CA ALA A 91 6.86 0.29 15.55
C ALA A 91 7.36 -0.92 16.35
N GLN A 92 8.67 -1.11 16.39
CA GLN A 92 9.30 -2.25 17.08
C GLN A 92 10.79 -1.95 17.37
N PRO A 93 11.47 -2.72 18.23
CA PRO A 93 12.91 -2.60 18.43
C PRO A 93 13.66 -2.66 17.09
N ALA A 94 14.62 -1.75 16.89
CA ALA A 94 15.34 -1.67 15.61
C ALA A 94 16.18 -2.94 15.35
N LEU A 95 16.63 -3.61 16.42
CA LEU A 95 17.25 -4.92 16.34
C LEU A 95 16.30 -5.93 15.66
N ASP A 96 15.10 -6.13 16.21
CA ASP A 96 14.14 -7.09 15.65
C ASP A 96 13.81 -6.79 14.19
N PHE A 97 13.53 -5.52 13.88
CA PHE A 97 13.25 -5.06 12.52
C PHE A 97 14.37 -5.42 11.53
N VAL A 98 15.61 -5.08 11.88
CA VAL A 98 16.78 -5.23 11.00
C VAL A 98 17.11 -6.71 10.76
N TYR A 99 17.07 -7.54 11.81
CA TYR A 99 17.39 -8.96 11.70
C TYR A 99 16.26 -9.75 11.02
N GLN A 100 14.99 -9.45 11.29
CA GLN A 100 13.87 -10.03 10.54
C GLN A 100 13.94 -9.69 9.04
N ALA A 101 14.26 -8.43 8.69
CA ALA A 101 14.43 -8.02 7.29
C ALA A 101 15.62 -8.72 6.60
N ALA A 102 16.67 -9.07 7.36
CA ALA A 102 17.80 -9.85 6.86
C ALA A 102 17.45 -11.35 6.66
N GLY A 103 16.37 -11.83 7.28
CA GLY A 103 16.10 -13.27 7.43
C GLY A 103 17.03 -13.95 8.43
N ALA A 104 17.46 -13.22 9.46
CA ALA A 104 18.33 -13.70 10.53
C ALA A 104 17.59 -13.68 11.88
N ASP A 105 18.03 -14.51 12.84
CA ASP A 105 17.42 -14.57 14.18
C ASP A 105 17.84 -13.37 15.04
N PRO A 106 16.90 -12.53 15.52
CA PRO A 106 17.19 -11.42 16.42
C PRO A 106 17.82 -11.84 17.75
N ARG A 107 17.63 -13.09 18.21
CA ARG A 107 18.15 -13.58 19.49
C ARG A 107 19.65 -13.85 19.47
N THR A 108 20.22 -14.06 18.28
CA THR A 108 21.66 -14.29 18.07
C THR A 108 22.22 -13.26 17.08
N PRO A 109 22.23 -11.96 17.46
CA PRO A 109 22.55 -10.90 16.54
C PRO A 109 24.07 -10.82 16.27
N GLY A 110 24.44 -10.92 14.99
CA GLY A 110 25.81 -10.78 14.50
C GLY A 110 25.92 -9.87 13.27
N THR A 111 27.07 -9.86 12.62
CA THR A 111 27.27 -9.12 11.35
C THR A 111 26.60 -9.82 10.17
N PHE A 112 26.15 -9.05 9.18
CA PHE A 112 25.60 -9.61 7.95
C PHE A 112 26.66 -9.76 6.85
N GLN A 113 26.44 -10.72 5.95
CA GLN A 113 27.27 -10.90 4.75
C GLN A 113 26.42 -10.89 3.48
N GLY A 114 27.00 -10.39 2.38
CA GLY A 114 26.43 -10.44 1.03
C GLY A 114 24.97 -9.96 0.94
N GLN A 115 24.07 -10.90 0.66
CA GLN A 115 22.64 -10.63 0.44
C GLN A 115 21.92 -10.13 1.70
N GLN A 116 22.29 -10.62 2.89
CA GLN A 116 21.65 -10.21 4.15
C GLN A 116 21.87 -8.72 4.42
N GLN A 117 23.12 -8.23 4.24
CA GLN A 117 23.46 -6.81 4.39
C GLN A 117 22.66 -5.94 3.43
N ARG A 118 22.48 -6.39 2.18
CA ARG A 118 21.69 -5.66 1.17
C ARG A 118 20.21 -5.59 1.54
N LYS A 119 19.60 -6.69 1.99
CA LYS A 119 18.19 -6.74 2.41
C LYS A 119 17.95 -5.86 3.64
N ALA A 120 18.75 -6.03 4.68
CA ALA A 120 18.67 -5.26 5.92
C ALA A 120 18.85 -3.75 5.67
N SER A 121 19.90 -3.38 4.93
CA SER A 121 20.18 -1.98 4.59
C SER A 121 19.04 -1.37 3.78
N LYS A 122 18.50 -2.08 2.79
CA LYS A 122 17.35 -1.61 1.99
C LYS A 122 16.10 -1.41 2.84
N ALA A 123 15.85 -2.29 3.82
CA ALA A 123 14.66 -2.22 4.66
C ALA A 123 14.67 -1.05 5.62
N ILE A 124 15.81 -0.77 6.29
CA ILE A 124 15.90 0.27 7.33
C ILE A 124 16.28 1.65 6.80
N THR A 125 16.93 1.74 5.64
CA THR A 125 17.39 3.03 5.10
C THR A 125 16.21 3.95 4.79
N GLY A 126 16.28 5.18 5.31
CA GLY A 126 15.24 6.18 5.15
C GLY A 126 14.17 6.17 6.25
N ILE A 127 14.14 5.14 7.10
CA ILE A 127 13.24 5.04 8.24
C ILE A 127 13.79 5.86 9.42
N LYS A 128 12.90 6.53 10.15
CA LYS A 128 13.22 7.22 11.41
C LYS A 128 13.22 6.23 12.56
N VAL A 129 14.26 6.31 13.38
CA VAL A 129 14.41 5.55 14.63
C VAL A 129 14.59 6.53 15.78
N SER A 130 14.11 6.18 16.97
CA SER A 130 14.36 6.91 18.21
C SER A 130 15.42 6.18 19.03
N THR A 131 16.23 6.93 19.77
CA THR A 131 17.26 6.37 20.65
C THR A 131 16.73 6.11 22.05
N ASN A 132 17.09 4.96 22.61
CA ASN A 132 16.64 4.53 23.94
C ASN A 132 17.63 4.82 25.07
N HIS A 133 18.87 5.20 24.73
CA HIS A 133 19.95 5.43 25.69
C HIS A 133 20.03 6.86 26.26
N LEU A 134 19.16 7.76 25.79
CA LEU A 134 19.08 9.15 26.25
C LEU A 134 17.69 9.42 26.83
N VAL A 135 17.62 10.29 27.84
CA VAL A 135 16.35 10.76 28.43
C VAL A 135 15.51 11.50 27.38
N SER A 136 16.16 12.31 26.54
CA SER A 136 15.52 12.96 25.38
C SER A 136 15.39 11.98 24.21
N LYS A 137 14.16 11.55 23.91
CA LYS A 137 13.83 10.72 22.74
C LYS A 137 13.91 11.54 21.44
N ARG A 138 15.12 11.69 20.89
CA ARG A 138 15.31 12.29 19.57
C ARG A 138 15.14 11.23 18.47
N SER A 139 14.41 11.57 17.41
CA SER A 139 14.28 10.71 16.23
C SER A 139 15.36 11.05 15.18
N HIS A 140 15.92 10.02 14.55
CA HIS A 140 16.97 10.12 13.55
C HIS A 140 16.61 9.32 12.31
N LYS A 141 16.78 9.89 11.12
CA LYS A 141 16.59 9.18 9.85
C LYS A 141 17.83 8.34 9.53
N VAL A 142 17.66 7.03 9.43
CA VAL A 142 18.74 6.09 9.10
C VAL A 142 19.17 6.30 7.64
N LYS A 143 20.48 6.34 7.42
CA LYS A 143 21.12 6.50 6.11
C LYS A 143 21.79 5.21 5.60
N GLY A 144 21.99 4.24 6.48
CA GLY A 144 22.50 2.92 6.15
C GLY A 144 22.88 2.12 7.38
N LEU A 145 23.49 0.97 7.17
CA LEU A 145 24.05 0.11 8.22
C LEU A 145 25.58 0.11 8.18
N SER A 146 26.21 -0.10 9.34
CA SER A 146 27.64 -0.37 9.41
C SER A 146 27.98 -1.69 8.71
N LYS A 147 29.21 -1.79 8.20
CA LYS A 147 29.75 -3.04 7.63
C LYS A 147 30.21 -4.02 8.70
N HIS A 148 30.73 -3.49 9.81
CA HIS A 148 31.22 -4.25 10.95
C HIS A 148 30.30 -4.07 12.15
N GLY A 149 30.37 -5.00 13.11
CA GLY A 149 29.63 -4.90 14.36
C GLY A 149 30.14 -3.76 15.23
N ALA A 150 29.43 -3.46 16.32
CA ALA A 150 29.79 -2.39 17.26
C ALA A 150 31.19 -2.58 17.89
N ALA A 151 31.67 -3.82 18.00
CA ALA A 151 33.02 -4.16 18.48
C ALA A 151 34.15 -3.79 17.52
N GLY A 152 33.86 -3.58 16.23
CA GLY A 152 34.87 -3.18 15.25
C GLY A 152 35.42 -1.78 15.50
N ASP A 153 36.63 -1.50 15.01
CA ASP A 153 37.29 -0.21 15.16
C ASP A 153 36.65 0.87 14.28
N PHE A 154 36.42 2.05 14.85
CA PHE A 154 35.90 3.23 14.14
C PHE A 154 36.72 4.46 14.51
N SER A 155 36.96 5.34 13.54
CA SER A 155 37.67 6.61 13.78
C SER A 155 36.71 7.67 14.31
N GLU A 156 37.06 8.25 15.45
CA GLU A 156 36.40 9.42 16.03
C GLU A 156 36.76 10.69 15.25
N GLN A 157 35.97 11.77 15.43
CA GLN A 157 36.25 13.08 14.82
C GLN A 157 37.62 13.65 15.23
N ASP A 158 38.13 13.27 16.39
CA ASP A 158 39.40 13.75 16.94
C ASP A 158 40.61 12.88 16.52
N GLY A 159 40.43 11.99 15.54
CA GLY A 159 41.50 11.12 15.00
C GLY A 159 41.83 9.90 15.86
N ARG A 160 41.15 9.70 17.01
CA ARG A 160 41.30 8.50 17.85
C ARG A 160 40.48 7.35 17.28
N THR A 161 41.07 6.16 17.20
CA THR A 161 40.35 4.94 16.81
C THR A 161 39.77 4.28 18.05
N VAL A 162 38.44 4.28 18.18
CA VAL A 162 37.69 3.69 19.29
C VAL A 162 36.49 2.94 18.74
N SER A 163 36.28 1.70 19.17
CA SER A 163 35.08 0.94 18.77
C SER A 163 33.80 1.56 19.33
N VAL A 164 32.69 1.42 18.60
CA VAL A 164 31.38 1.90 19.06
C VAL A 164 31.02 1.26 20.39
N ALA A 165 31.32 -0.04 20.56
CA ALA A 165 31.09 -0.76 21.81
C ALA A 165 31.87 -0.17 22.99
N LYS A 166 33.15 0.24 22.79
CA LYS A 166 33.96 0.85 23.85
C LYS A 166 33.45 2.25 24.22
N TYR A 167 33.09 3.07 23.23
CA TYR A 167 32.52 4.40 23.46
C TYR A 167 31.21 4.32 24.26
N PHE A 168 30.25 3.50 23.82
CA PHE A 168 28.97 3.34 24.51
C PHE A 168 29.14 2.66 25.88
N GLY A 169 30.05 1.67 25.98
CA GLY A 169 30.42 1.01 27.23
C GLY A 169 30.87 1.96 28.32
N THR A 170 31.70 2.95 27.95
CA THR A 170 32.26 3.94 28.89
C THR A 170 31.23 4.99 29.28
N LYS A 171 30.35 5.40 28.36
CA LYS A 171 29.46 6.56 28.56
C LYS A 171 28.03 6.22 29.00
N TYR A 172 27.49 5.09 28.56
CA TYR A 172 26.08 4.71 28.76
C TYR A 172 25.89 3.31 29.32
N GLY A 173 26.93 2.48 29.33
CA GLY A 173 26.90 1.10 29.82
C GLY A 173 27.20 0.07 28.74
N ARG A 174 27.50 -1.16 29.19
CA ARG A 174 27.95 -2.26 28.32
C ARG A 174 26.83 -2.71 27.37
N LEU A 175 27.17 -2.83 26.09
CA LEU A 175 26.28 -3.38 25.06
C LEU A 175 26.04 -4.89 25.28
N ARG A 176 24.80 -5.35 25.06
CA ARG A 176 24.46 -6.78 25.16
C ARG A 176 24.95 -7.54 23.94
N HIS A 177 24.88 -6.89 22.78
CA HIS A 177 25.20 -7.48 21.49
C HIS A 177 26.29 -6.67 20.76
N PRO A 178 27.55 -6.68 21.24
CA PRO A 178 28.63 -5.92 20.61
C PRO A 178 28.99 -6.42 19.19
N GLY A 179 28.62 -7.65 18.84
CA GLY A 179 28.77 -8.20 17.48
C GLY A 179 27.70 -7.73 16.48
N ALA A 180 26.63 -7.08 16.96
CA ALA A 180 25.55 -6.62 16.10
C ALA A 180 25.93 -5.40 15.27
N VAL A 181 25.28 -5.23 14.12
CA VAL A 181 25.48 -4.06 13.26
C VAL A 181 25.00 -2.77 13.93
N CYS A 182 25.45 -1.62 13.44
CA CYS A 182 25.03 -0.30 13.90
C CYS A 182 24.24 0.44 12.81
N LEU A 183 23.31 1.29 13.23
CA LEU A 183 22.59 2.22 12.37
C LEU A 183 23.45 3.45 12.11
N ASN A 184 23.68 3.80 10.85
CA ASN A 184 24.30 5.08 10.50
C ASN A 184 23.22 6.15 10.30
N VAL A 185 23.21 7.16 11.17
CA VAL A 185 22.33 8.34 11.08
C VAL A 185 23.08 9.62 10.66
N GLY A 186 24.38 9.49 10.37
CA GLY A 186 25.24 10.54 9.83
C GLY A 186 25.33 10.50 8.31
N SER A 187 26.27 11.28 7.76
CA SER A 187 26.60 11.20 6.34
C SER A 187 27.66 10.10 6.09
N SER A 188 27.89 9.73 4.83
CA SER A 188 28.97 8.78 4.51
C SER A 188 30.36 9.30 4.88
N ARG A 189 30.56 10.63 4.87
CA ARG A 189 31.83 11.29 5.24
C ARG A 189 31.99 11.48 6.75
N ARG A 190 30.89 11.67 7.46
CA ARG A 190 30.84 11.83 8.92
C ARG A 190 29.79 10.88 9.48
N PRO A 191 30.11 9.56 9.55
CA PRO A 191 29.17 8.57 10.05
C PRO A 191 28.85 8.83 11.52
N ARG A 192 27.60 8.60 11.90
CA ARG A 192 27.16 8.61 13.30
C ARG A 192 26.46 7.30 13.56
N LEU A 193 27.14 6.42 14.29
CA LEU A 193 26.73 5.05 14.48
C LEU A 193 26.00 4.91 15.82
N ILE A 194 24.82 4.29 15.76
CA ILE A 194 24.00 3.95 16.91
C ILE A 194 23.86 2.43 16.92
N PRO A 195 24.25 1.72 17.99
CA PRO A 195 23.98 0.28 18.12
C PRO A 195 22.50 -0.03 17.91
N VAL A 196 22.17 -1.03 17.11
CA VAL A 196 20.77 -1.39 16.80
C VAL A 196 19.95 -1.73 18.04
N GLU A 197 20.57 -2.27 19.09
CA GLU A 197 19.91 -2.58 20.36
C GLU A 197 19.49 -1.33 21.16
N LEU A 198 20.05 -0.16 20.85
CA LEU A 198 19.76 1.10 21.54
C LEU A 198 18.77 1.99 20.76
N ALA A 199 18.06 1.43 19.79
CA ALA A 199 17.13 2.15 18.93
C ALA A 199 15.79 1.41 18.76
N THR A 200 14.73 2.20 18.56
CA THR A 200 13.37 1.72 18.26
C THR A 200 12.87 2.38 16.98
N VAL A 201 12.27 1.62 16.07
CA VAL A 201 11.63 2.15 14.86
C VAL A 201 10.42 3.00 15.25
N CYS A 202 10.35 4.24 14.76
CA CYS A 202 9.23 5.12 15.08
C CYS A 202 7.94 4.66 14.36
N GLU A 203 6.80 4.81 15.02
CA GLU A 203 5.47 4.63 14.44
C GLU A 203 5.10 5.73 13.41
N GLY A 204 3.97 5.56 12.72
CA GLY A 204 3.37 6.59 11.86
C GLY A 204 4.13 6.87 10.55
N GLN A 205 5.05 5.98 10.16
CA GLN A 205 5.84 6.14 8.95
C GLN A 205 5.24 5.37 7.78
N ARG A 206 4.67 6.08 6.80
CA ARG A 206 4.11 5.46 5.59
C ARG A 206 5.18 4.72 4.79
N LYS A 207 4.92 3.46 4.45
CA LYS A 207 5.71 2.69 3.49
C LYS A 207 5.22 2.97 2.08
N GLN A 208 5.95 3.80 1.34
CA GLN A 208 5.57 4.23 -0.02
C GLN A 208 5.57 3.10 -1.06
N LYS A 209 6.41 2.07 -0.86
CA LYS A 209 6.59 0.97 -1.80
C LYS A 209 6.56 -0.37 -1.04
N PRO A 210 5.36 -0.91 -0.75
CA PRO A 210 5.25 -2.30 -0.29
C PRO A 210 5.78 -3.26 -1.35
N ASP A 211 6.31 -4.39 -0.93
CA ASP A 211 6.69 -5.47 -1.86
C ASP A 211 5.46 -6.24 -2.36
N GLY A 212 5.66 -7.16 -3.31
CA GLY A 212 4.57 -7.97 -3.88
C GLY A 212 3.76 -8.73 -2.81
N PRO A 213 4.40 -9.48 -1.90
CA PRO A 213 3.72 -10.16 -0.80
C PRO A 213 2.95 -9.22 0.13
N GLN A 214 3.54 -8.07 0.52
CA GLN A 214 2.85 -7.05 1.32
C GLN A 214 1.65 -6.47 0.59
N THR A 215 1.76 -6.24 -0.72
CA THR A 215 0.66 -5.71 -1.54
C THR A 215 -0.47 -6.73 -1.64
N ALA A 216 -0.16 -8.00 -1.88
CA ALA A 216 -1.14 -9.08 -1.93
C ALA A 216 -1.88 -9.23 -0.59
N LYS A 217 -1.14 -9.21 0.53
CA LYS A 217 -1.75 -9.25 1.86
C LYS A 217 -2.59 -8.01 2.14
N MET A 218 -2.12 -6.81 1.76
CA MET A 218 -2.88 -5.58 1.92
C MET A 218 -4.21 -5.64 1.15
N VAL A 219 -4.22 -6.17 -0.07
CA VAL A 219 -5.46 -6.40 -0.84
C VAL A 219 -6.37 -7.38 -0.11
N GLN A 220 -5.84 -8.49 0.40
CA GLN A 220 -6.61 -9.48 1.15
C GLN A 220 -7.24 -8.89 2.42
N GLU A 221 -6.48 -8.12 3.20
CA GLU A 221 -6.96 -7.47 4.43
C GLU A 221 -7.98 -6.35 4.13
N SER A 222 -7.88 -5.69 2.97
CA SER A 222 -8.79 -4.60 2.58
C SER A 222 -10.02 -5.07 1.80
N ALA A 223 -10.00 -6.29 1.27
CA ALA A 223 -11.08 -6.89 0.49
C ALA A 223 -12.16 -7.45 1.42
N GLY A 224 -12.86 -6.57 2.14
CA GLY A 224 -14.09 -6.90 2.85
C GLY A 224 -15.31 -6.87 1.90
N GLY A 225 -16.38 -7.56 2.29
CA GLY A 225 -17.66 -7.43 1.59
C GLY A 225 -18.27 -6.03 1.77
N PRO A 226 -19.27 -5.63 0.95
CA PRO A 226 -19.89 -4.32 1.06
C PRO A 226 -20.42 -3.99 2.47
N ALA A 227 -20.94 -4.99 3.19
CA ALA A 227 -21.43 -4.82 4.56
C ALA A 227 -20.29 -4.50 5.56
N ASP A 228 -19.16 -5.21 5.45
CA ASP A 228 -17.98 -4.96 6.31
C ASP A 228 -17.39 -3.58 6.05
N GLN A 229 -17.31 -3.19 4.76
CA GLN A 229 -16.86 -1.86 4.37
C GLN A 229 -17.80 -0.77 4.90
N GLN A 230 -19.11 -0.96 4.80
CA GLN A 230 -20.10 -0.03 5.33
C GLN A 230 -19.99 0.11 6.86
N GLN A 231 -19.74 -0.98 7.57
CA GLN A 231 -19.50 -0.94 9.02
C GLN A 231 -18.24 -0.13 9.36
N LEU A 232 -17.12 -0.39 8.68
CA LEU A 232 -15.87 0.37 8.89
C LEU A 232 -16.06 1.87 8.62
N ILE A 233 -16.77 2.22 7.55
CA ILE A 233 -17.12 3.61 7.25
C ILE A 233 -17.97 4.20 8.37
N SER A 234 -18.93 3.45 8.90
CA SER A 234 -19.75 3.87 10.05
C SER A 234 -18.90 4.12 11.30
N ASP A 235 -17.93 3.25 11.59
CA ASP A 235 -17.02 3.39 12.74
C ASP A 235 -16.13 4.64 12.61
N PHE A 236 -15.61 4.92 11.40
CA PHE A 236 -14.88 6.16 11.13
C PHE A 236 -15.76 7.40 11.21
N ARG A 237 -17.03 7.30 10.81
CA ARG A 237 -18.02 8.38 10.96
C ARG A 237 -18.30 8.68 12.44
N MET A 238 -18.34 7.66 13.30
CA MET A 238 -18.42 7.86 14.75
C MET A 238 -17.20 8.63 15.29
N LYS A 239 -16.00 8.37 14.79
CA LYS A 239 -14.82 9.20 15.15
C LYS A 239 -14.96 10.66 14.70
N LEU A 240 -15.65 10.92 13.59
CA LEU A 240 -15.98 12.27 13.13
C LEU A 240 -17.08 12.94 13.97
N SER A 241 -17.89 12.20 14.74
CA SER A 241 -18.85 12.82 15.66
C SER A 241 -18.15 13.67 16.73
N MET A 242 -16.88 13.37 17.03
CA MET A 242 -16.03 14.21 17.89
C MET A 242 -15.80 15.62 17.30
N LEU A 243 -15.98 15.81 15.98
CA LEU A 243 -15.97 17.13 15.34
C LEU A 243 -17.12 18.02 15.79
N GLN A 244 -18.22 17.46 16.31
CA GLN A 244 -19.34 18.28 16.79
C GLN A 244 -18.94 19.14 18.00
N ASN A 245 -17.97 18.68 18.78
CA ASN A 245 -17.41 19.40 19.93
C ASN A 245 -16.15 20.19 19.56
N ASP A 246 -15.74 20.21 18.28
CA ASP A 246 -14.58 20.97 17.84
C ASP A 246 -14.87 22.48 17.89
N PRO A 247 -14.03 23.29 18.56
CA PRO A 247 -14.22 24.74 18.65
C PRO A 247 -14.32 25.43 17.28
N THR A 248 -13.59 24.94 16.27
CA THR A 248 -13.58 25.51 14.91
C THR A 248 -14.91 25.23 14.20
N CYS A 249 -15.39 23.99 14.26
CA CYS A 249 -16.69 23.59 13.71
C CYS A 249 -17.85 24.34 14.40
N HIS A 250 -17.79 24.50 15.73
CA HIS A 250 -18.78 25.28 16.48
C HIS A 250 -18.80 26.76 16.07
N ALA A 251 -17.63 27.39 15.93
CA ALA A 251 -17.51 28.79 15.51
C ALA A 251 -18.09 29.04 14.11
N LEU A 252 -17.92 28.08 13.19
CA LEU A 252 -18.46 28.16 11.82
C LEU A 252 -19.87 27.58 11.68
N LYS A 253 -20.47 27.08 12.78
CA LYS A 253 -21.80 26.45 12.79
C LYS A 253 -21.91 25.29 11.79
N VAL A 254 -20.82 24.53 11.62
CA VAL A 254 -20.77 23.36 10.74
C VAL A 254 -21.01 22.12 11.58
N LYS A 255 -22.03 21.33 11.22
CA LYS A 255 -22.34 20.04 11.86
C LYS A 255 -22.43 18.95 10.81
N PRO A 256 -21.48 17.99 10.76
CA PRO A 256 -21.60 16.80 9.92
C PRO A 256 -22.83 15.96 10.31
N ALA A 257 -23.51 15.39 9.32
CA ALA A 257 -24.64 14.50 9.55
C ALA A 257 -24.20 13.15 10.13
N GLU A 258 -24.94 12.66 11.14
CA GLU A 258 -24.65 11.40 11.84
C GLU A 258 -25.08 10.16 11.05
N THR A 259 -26.05 10.29 10.15
CA THR A 259 -26.54 9.22 9.27
C THR A 259 -26.12 9.45 7.82
N PRO A 260 -25.86 8.39 7.04
CA PRO A 260 -25.61 8.53 5.61
C PRO A 260 -26.83 9.14 4.91
N THR A 261 -26.60 9.93 3.88
CA THR A 261 -27.69 10.43 3.04
C THR A 261 -28.30 9.28 2.25
N VAL A 262 -29.61 9.08 2.39
CA VAL A 262 -30.37 8.11 1.59
C VAL A 262 -30.71 8.77 0.25
N VAL A 263 -30.48 8.05 -0.83
CA VAL A 263 -30.79 8.49 -2.19
C VAL A 263 -31.60 7.42 -2.90
N ASP A 264 -32.64 7.84 -3.63
CA ASP A 264 -33.44 6.93 -4.45
C ASP A 264 -32.67 6.62 -5.74
N GLY A 265 -32.28 5.35 -5.89
CA GLY A 265 -31.63 4.84 -7.09
C GLY A 265 -32.63 4.15 -8.01
N HIS A 266 -32.39 4.24 -9.32
CA HIS A 266 -33.14 3.48 -10.33
C HIS A 266 -32.24 2.43 -10.97
N VAL A 267 -32.68 1.15 -10.97
CA VAL A 267 -32.00 0.08 -11.68
C VAL A 267 -32.51 0.05 -13.10
N VAL A 268 -31.64 0.38 -14.06
CA VAL A 268 -31.99 0.36 -15.49
C VAL A 268 -32.03 -1.08 -15.99
N GLU A 269 -33.08 -1.41 -16.75
CA GLU A 269 -33.20 -2.72 -17.41
C GLU A 269 -32.04 -2.98 -18.36
N ALA A 270 -31.50 -4.20 -18.29
CA ALA A 270 -30.37 -4.58 -19.14
C ALA A 270 -30.81 -4.69 -20.61
N PRO A 271 -30.07 -4.12 -21.57
CA PRO A 271 -30.41 -4.24 -22.97
C PRO A 271 -30.28 -5.70 -23.44
N GLY A 272 -31.20 -6.13 -24.30
CA GLY A 272 -31.10 -7.42 -24.99
C GLY A 272 -29.89 -7.44 -25.94
N LEU A 273 -29.13 -8.52 -25.90
CA LEU A 273 -27.97 -8.72 -26.78
C LEU A 273 -28.35 -9.66 -27.91
N GLU A 274 -28.34 -9.15 -29.14
CA GLU A 274 -28.64 -9.94 -30.32
C GLU A 274 -27.40 -10.64 -30.88
N TYR A 275 -27.53 -11.95 -31.11
CA TYR A 275 -26.53 -12.84 -31.69
C TYR A 275 -27.00 -13.32 -33.07
N ALA A 276 -26.14 -14.09 -33.76
CA ALA A 276 -26.52 -14.66 -35.05
C ALA A 276 -27.79 -15.50 -34.95
N GLN A 277 -28.52 -15.58 -36.07
CA GLN A 277 -29.77 -16.32 -36.19
C GLN A 277 -30.91 -15.80 -35.29
N GLY A 278 -30.88 -14.50 -34.94
CA GLY A 278 -31.93 -13.88 -34.12
C GLY A 278 -31.99 -14.42 -32.69
N ARG A 279 -30.92 -15.03 -32.19
CA ARG A 279 -30.83 -15.41 -30.77
C ARG A 279 -30.61 -14.17 -29.93
N GLU A 280 -31.36 -14.05 -28.85
CA GLU A 280 -31.20 -12.97 -27.88
C GLU A 280 -30.65 -13.51 -26.55
N GLU A 281 -29.88 -12.68 -25.87
CA GLU A 281 -29.41 -12.92 -24.51
C GLU A 281 -29.70 -11.71 -23.65
N HIS A 282 -30.27 -11.93 -22.47
CA HIS A 282 -30.50 -10.87 -21.49
C HIS A 282 -29.48 -10.96 -20.37
N PRO A 283 -28.59 -9.96 -20.22
CA PRO A 283 -27.65 -9.93 -19.11
C PRO A 283 -28.37 -9.99 -17.77
N ARG A 284 -27.82 -10.77 -16.83
CA ARG A 284 -28.30 -10.86 -15.46
C ARG A 284 -27.19 -10.35 -14.55
N GLN A 285 -27.51 -9.38 -13.69
CA GLN A 285 -26.54 -8.78 -12.76
C GLN A 285 -25.25 -8.30 -13.49
N GLY A 286 -25.42 -7.72 -14.68
CA GLY A 286 -24.30 -7.20 -15.49
C GLY A 286 -23.46 -8.26 -16.21
N ALA A 287 -23.85 -9.55 -16.17
CA ALA A 287 -23.09 -10.64 -16.80
C ALA A 287 -23.96 -11.46 -17.76
N TRP A 288 -23.31 -12.02 -18.78
CA TRP A 288 -23.87 -13.00 -19.71
C TRP A 288 -22.77 -13.94 -20.20
N ASN A 289 -23.15 -15.06 -20.80
CA ASN A 289 -22.20 -15.99 -21.41
C ASN A 289 -22.47 -16.20 -22.91
N LEU A 290 -21.50 -16.78 -23.61
CA LEU A 290 -21.58 -17.11 -25.03
C LEU A 290 -21.94 -18.57 -25.31
N GLN A 291 -22.36 -19.34 -24.29
CA GLN A 291 -22.64 -20.76 -24.47
C GLN A 291 -23.82 -20.96 -25.43
N GLY A 292 -23.62 -21.77 -26.46
CA GLY A 292 -24.62 -22.01 -27.50
C GLY A 292 -24.92 -20.79 -28.37
N LYS A 293 -24.13 -19.72 -28.34
CA LYS A 293 -24.36 -18.50 -29.11
C LYS A 293 -23.26 -18.30 -30.15
N GLN A 294 -23.58 -17.57 -31.22
CA GLN A 294 -22.67 -17.29 -32.34
C GLN A 294 -22.62 -15.80 -32.61
N PHE A 295 -21.46 -15.27 -33.00
CA PHE A 295 -21.33 -13.84 -33.26
C PHE A 295 -22.25 -13.38 -34.39
N LYS A 296 -22.93 -12.24 -34.20
CA LYS A 296 -23.83 -11.64 -35.19
C LYS A 296 -23.11 -11.35 -36.52
N GLY A 297 -21.90 -10.82 -36.44
CA GLY A 297 -20.96 -10.72 -37.55
C GLY A 297 -19.65 -11.39 -37.18
N ALA A 298 -19.33 -12.52 -37.81
CA ALA A 298 -18.09 -13.23 -37.57
C ALA A 298 -17.10 -12.97 -38.70
N ALA A 299 -15.89 -12.51 -38.36
CA ALA A 299 -14.80 -12.44 -39.31
C ALA A 299 -14.21 -13.84 -39.54
N ALA A 300 -13.87 -14.14 -40.78
CA ALA A 300 -13.05 -15.30 -41.10
C ALA A 300 -11.58 -14.96 -40.83
N PHE A 301 -10.87 -15.87 -40.17
CA PHE A 301 -9.42 -15.72 -39.97
C PHE A 301 -8.67 -16.22 -41.20
N GLY A 302 -7.84 -15.36 -41.78
CA GLY A 302 -6.85 -15.75 -42.79
C GLY A 302 -5.71 -16.60 -42.20
N PRO A 303 -4.63 -16.82 -42.97
CA PRO A 303 -3.43 -17.51 -42.46
C PRO A 303 -2.87 -16.76 -41.25
N TYR A 304 -2.54 -17.50 -40.19
CA TYR A 304 -1.96 -16.94 -38.96
C TYR A 304 -0.79 -17.81 -38.48
N ALA A 305 0.11 -17.20 -37.72
CA ALA A 305 1.23 -17.89 -37.07
C ALA A 305 1.16 -17.67 -35.57
N ILE A 306 1.58 -18.67 -34.79
CA ILE A 306 1.73 -18.57 -33.34
C ILE A 306 3.21 -18.62 -33.01
N ALA A 307 3.72 -17.55 -32.41
CA ALA A 307 5.04 -17.53 -31.80
C ALA A 307 4.91 -17.73 -30.28
N ALA A 308 5.47 -18.81 -29.76
CA ALA A 308 5.38 -19.16 -28.35
C ALA A 308 6.78 -19.19 -27.73
N PHE A 309 7.01 -18.33 -26.73
CA PHE A 309 8.31 -18.17 -26.06
C PHE A 309 8.34 -18.79 -24.66
N GLY A 310 7.56 -19.86 -24.45
CA GLY A 310 7.44 -20.57 -23.18
C GLY A 310 8.25 -21.88 -23.16
N ASN A 311 8.29 -22.53 -22.00
CA ASN A 311 8.87 -23.87 -21.86
C ASN A 311 8.06 -24.89 -22.69
N GLU A 312 8.74 -25.72 -23.49
CA GLU A 312 8.15 -26.71 -24.40
C GLU A 312 7.11 -27.62 -23.72
N HIS A 313 7.37 -28.03 -22.47
CA HIS A 313 6.44 -28.89 -21.72
C HIS A 313 5.09 -28.22 -21.43
N HIS A 314 5.06 -26.93 -21.14
CA HIS A 314 3.81 -26.19 -20.92
C HIS A 314 3.07 -25.91 -22.23
N LEU A 315 3.82 -25.65 -23.31
CA LEU A 315 3.25 -25.37 -24.63
C LEU A 315 2.53 -26.58 -25.23
N ALA A 316 3.03 -27.80 -25.00
CA ALA A 316 2.38 -29.03 -25.42
C ALA A 316 1.01 -29.27 -24.75
N THR A 317 0.78 -28.69 -23.56
CA THR A 317 -0.48 -28.83 -22.80
C THR A 317 -1.46 -27.69 -23.06
N SER A 318 -0.99 -26.44 -23.13
CA SER A 318 -1.84 -25.24 -23.23
C SER A 318 -2.14 -24.80 -24.67
N CYS A 319 -1.19 -24.95 -25.59
CA CYS A 319 -1.36 -24.60 -27.00
C CYS A 319 -1.82 -25.84 -27.76
N ARG A 320 -3.08 -26.26 -27.57
CA ARG A 320 -3.74 -27.23 -28.45
C ARG A 320 -4.56 -26.47 -29.50
N PRO A 321 -4.07 -26.32 -30.75
CA PRO A 321 -4.79 -25.60 -31.82
C PRO A 321 -6.20 -26.15 -32.03
N ALA A 322 -6.41 -27.45 -31.76
CA ALA A 322 -7.71 -28.10 -31.83
C ALA A 322 -8.75 -27.50 -30.86
N SER A 323 -8.37 -27.13 -29.64
CA SER A 323 -9.31 -26.59 -28.65
C SER A 323 -9.79 -25.18 -29.00
N THR A 324 -8.87 -24.34 -29.48
CA THR A 324 -9.17 -22.99 -29.99
C THR A 324 -9.99 -23.08 -31.27
N ALA A 325 -9.61 -23.94 -32.21
CA ALA A 325 -10.35 -24.13 -33.47
C ALA A 325 -11.79 -24.62 -33.24
N THR A 326 -12.03 -25.49 -32.25
CA THR A 326 -13.38 -25.95 -31.89
C THR A 326 -14.23 -24.84 -31.27
N ARG A 327 -13.66 -24.03 -30.35
CA ARG A 327 -14.36 -22.86 -29.78
C ARG A 327 -14.67 -21.81 -30.85
N CYS A 328 -13.72 -21.51 -31.73
CA CYS A 328 -13.87 -20.54 -32.81
C CYS A 328 -14.92 -20.98 -33.85
N ARG A 329 -14.96 -22.29 -34.20
CA ARG A 329 -16.04 -22.86 -35.03
C ARG A 329 -17.41 -22.71 -34.38
N GLY A 330 -17.52 -23.00 -33.08
CA GLY A 330 -18.77 -22.84 -32.31
C GLY A 330 -19.32 -21.41 -32.32
N LEU A 331 -18.44 -20.41 -32.49
CA LEU A 331 -18.76 -18.98 -32.55
C LEU A 331 -18.95 -18.43 -33.97
N ARG A 332 -18.94 -19.30 -35.00
CA ARG A 332 -19.05 -18.94 -36.42
C ARG A 332 -17.84 -18.17 -36.99
N SER A 333 -16.70 -18.20 -36.31
CA SER A 333 -15.43 -17.62 -36.78
C SER A 333 -14.42 -18.75 -37.03
N PRO A 334 -14.49 -19.43 -38.19
CA PRO A 334 -13.61 -20.56 -38.46
C PRO A 334 -12.15 -20.08 -38.55
N VAL A 335 -11.29 -20.73 -37.78
CA VAL A 335 -9.84 -20.58 -37.86
C VAL A 335 -9.33 -21.67 -38.80
N SER A 336 -8.63 -21.29 -39.88
CA SER A 336 -8.04 -22.28 -40.78
C SER A 336 -7.06 -23.18 -40.01
N SER A 337 -7.07 -24.49 -40.29
CA SER A 337 -6.28 -25.48 -39.54
C SER A 337 -4.76 -25.39 -39.79
N LEU A 338 -4.31 -24.48 -40.66
CA LEU A 338 -2.91 -24.30 -41.03
C LEU A 338 -2.19 -23.39 -40.03
N CYS A 339 -2.06 -23.87 -38.79
CA CYS A 339 -1.03 -23.32 -37.91
C CYS A 339 0.28 -24.01 -38.29
N CYS A 340 1.14 -23.33 -39.06
CA CYS A 340 2.50 -23.82 -39.33
C CYS A 340 3.28 -23.83 -38.02
N TRP A 341 3.27 -24.95 -37.31
CA TRP A 341 4.12 -25.18 -36.14
C TRP A 341 5.53 -25.50 -36.64
N ARG A 342 6.44 -24.52 -36.57
CA ARG A 342 7.87 -24.77 -36.70
C ARG A 342 8.54 -24.37 -35.39
N PRO A 343 9.16 -25.30 -34.65
CA PRO A 343 10.07 -24.90 -33.59
C PRO A 343 11.20 -24.10 -34.25
N MET A 344 11.30 -22.81 -33.94
CA MET A 344 12.50 -22.05 -34.30
C MET A 344 13.60 -22.43 -33.30
N PRO A 345 14.72 -23.02 -33.74
CA PRO A 345 15.87 -23.13 -32.86
C PRO A 345 16.34 -21.72 -32.53
N LEU A 346 16.28 -21.34 -31.26
CA LEU A 346 16.92 -20.15 -30.74
C LEU A 346 18.44 -20.38 -30.78
N SER A 347 19.06 -20.33 -31.96
CA SER A 347 20.50 -20.08 -32.06
C SER A 347 20.73 -18.59 -31.80
N CYS A 348 20.75 -18.23 -30.52
CA CYS A 348 21.29 -16.96 -30.07
C CYS A 348 22.81 -16.98 -30.26
N THR A 349 23.28 -16.68 -31.47
CA THR A 349 24.66 -16.20 -31.65
C THR A 349 24.71 -14.79 -31.07
N LYS A 350 25.32 -14.68 -29.88
CA LYS A 350 25.73 -13.39 -29.32
C LYS A 350 26.58 -12.66 -30.38
N ARG A 351 26.14 -11.47 -30.79
CA ARG A 351 27.04 -10.40 -31.25
C ARG A 351 27.14 -9.37 -30.15
#